data_AF-A0A7C5VEH9-F1
#
_entry.id   AF-A0A7C5VEH9-F1
#
_cell.length_a   1.000
_cell.length_b   1.000
_cell.length_c   1.000
_cell.angle_alpha   90.00
_cell.angle_beta   90.00
_cell.angle_gamma   90.00
#
_symmetry.space_group_name_H-M   'P 1'
#
loop_
_entity.id
_entity.type
_entity.pdbx_description
1 polymer ?
#
loop_
_entity_poly.entity_id
_entity_poly.type
_entity_poly.pdbx_seq_one_letter_code
_entity_poly.pdbx_strand_id
1 'polypeptide(L)'
;MLNWSQAGSASVDMHVRGGATLDYIWNNPTDRSLSGYFAGPWPEALRNYTWDAVTLQPFTKPIAGPNGDAQRIVDFMNYMKSANPANAHTQVYILARWPETGWFSPTYNDAWSRTYTGAPGESVSLTATASFFDQLLTAVRAAQPQDMKPVLLIPAGHVIAEIDRRARAGQLGVLSNVAALYRDYIHQGEVGSFVTATTMYATFFGQDPTGMPVPSQHFPNVSANLDPALVRALQETVWSVVRWMPDATGVPEPGGLAAVLLLGLAGRRRTRPVYR
;
A
#
# COMPACT_ATOMS: atom_id res chain seq x y z
N MET A 1 -10.07 5.75 -3.27
CA MET A 1 -10.01 6.63 -4.45
C MET A 1 -9.75 8.04 -3.94
N LEU A 2 -8.85 8.79 -4.58
CA LEU A 2 -8.38 10.10 -4.12
C LEU A 2 -8.44 11.10 -5.28
N ASN A 3 -9.06 12.25 -5.02
CA ASN A 3 -9.20 13.38 -5.95
C ASN A 3 -8.65 14.65 -5.28
N TRP A 4 -7.77 15.36 -5.96
CA TRP A 4 -7.17 16.62 -5.54
C TRP A 4 -7.86 17.77 -6.24
N SER A 5 -8.28 18.78 -5.47
CA SER A 5 -8.61 20.07 -6.05
C SER A 5 -7.34 20.93 -6.16
N GLN A 6 -7.29 21.81 -7.16
CA GLN A 6 -6.21 22.79 -7.36
C GLN A 6 -5.99 23.73 -6.14
N ALA A 7 -6.87 23.70 -5.13
CA ALA A 7 -6.78 24.46 -3.90
C ALA A 7 -6.04 23.75 -2.74
N GLY A 8 -5.42 22.58 -2.98
CA GLY A 8 -4.59 21.90 -1.98
C GLY A 8 -5.35 21.02 -0.97
N SER A 9 -6.63 20.75 -1.20
CA SER A 9 -7.43 19.81 -0.40
C SER A 9 -7.53 18.44 -1.08
N ALA A 10 -7.31 17.36 -0.31
CA ALA A 10 -7.57 16.00 -0.73
C ALA A 10 -9.04 15.63 -0.45
N SER A 11 -9.75 15.15 -1.45
CA SER A 11 -11.05 14.48 -1.28
C SER A 11 -10.85 12.98 -1.39
N VAL A 12 -11.30 12.24 -0.37
CA VAL A 12 -11.17 10.78 -0.29
C VAL A 12 -12.54 10.14 -0.45
N ASP A 13 -12.61 9.13 -1.29
CA ASP A 13 -13.78 8.24 -1.41
C ASP A 13 -13.33 6.78 -1.39
N MET A 14 -14.24 5.86 -1.07
CA MET A 14 -13.95 4.45 -1.06
C MET A 14 -15.17 3.59 -1.39
N HIS A 15 -14.91 2.54 -2.16
CA HIS A 15 -15.78 1.39 -2.28
C HIS A 15 -15.19 0.27 -1.42
N VAL A 16 -15.87 -0.10 -0.34
CA VAL A 16 -15.40 -1.14 0.59
C VAL A 16 -16.46 -2.20 0.75
N ARG A 17 -16.08 -3.46 0.53
CA ARG A 17 -16.82 -4.66 0.95
C ARG A 17 -15.89 -5.52 1.80
N GLY A 18 -16.24 -5.72 3.07
CA GLY A 18 -15.42 -6.46 4.02
C GLY A 18 -15.19 -7.90 3.58
N GLY A 19 -13.93 -8.36 3.62
CA GLY A 19 -13.54 -9.72 3.24
C GLY A 19 -13.67 -10.05 1.76
N ALA A 20 -13.98 -9.07 0.89
CA ALA A 20 -14.17 -9.30 -0.52
C ALA A 20 -12.85 -9.26 -1.31
N THR A 21 -12.79 -10.13 -2.31
CA THR A 21 -11.73 -10.13 -3.33
C THR A 21 -12.02 -9.06 -4.40
N LEU A 22 -11.01 -8.64 -5.18
CA LEU A 22 -11.23 -7.71 -6.30
C LEU A 22 -12.24 -8.29 -7.32
N ASP A 23 -12.20 -9.59 -7.54
CA ASP A 23 -13.14 -10.31 -8.39
C ASP A 23 -14.59 -10.22 -7.88
N TYR A 24 -14.79 -10.31 -6.56
CA TYR A 24 -16.12 -10.13 -5.98
C TYR A 24 -16.61 -8.70 -6.16
N ILE A 25 -15.78 -7.71 -5.86
CA ILE A 25 -16.12 -6.28 -5.99
C ILE A 25 -16.47 -5.93 -7.45
N TRP A 26 -15.71 -6.46 -8.40
CA TRP A 26 -15.97 -6.28 -9.83
C TRP A 26 -17.37 -6.78 -10.22
N ASN A 27 -17.74 -7.98 -9.78
CA ASN A 27 -19.01 -8.61 -10.14
C ASN A 27 -20.22 -8.16 -9.29
N ASN A 28 -19.97 -7.49 -8.15
CA ASN A 28 -21.01 -7.05 -7.22
C ASN A 28 -20.87 -5.54 -6.92
N PRO A 29 -20.95 -4.66 -7.94
CA PRO A 29 -20.51 -3.26 -7.86
C PRO A 29 -21.29 -2.40 -6.86
N THR A 30 -22.49 -2.82 -6.46
CA THR A 30 -23.35 -2.09 -5.52
C THR A 30 -23.26 -2.62 -4.10
N ASP A 31 -22.65 -3.79 -3.89
CA ASP A 31 -22.52 -4.39 -2.56
C ASP A 31 -21.36 -3.75 -1.78
N ARG A 32 -21.68 -3.04 -0.71
CA ARG A 32 -20.74 -2.28 0.11
C ARG A 32 -21.02 -2.47 1.59
N SER A 33 -19.96 -2.59 2.38
CA SER A 33 -20.03 -2.62 3.85
C SER A 33 -20.02 -1.22 4.48
N LEU A 34 -19.57 -0.20 3.75
CA LEU A 34 -19.55 1.19 4.21
C LEU A 34 -20.48 2.06 3.36
N SER A 35 -21.18 2.99 4.03
CA SER A 35 -22.01 4.04 3.44
C SER A 35 -21.48 5.42 3.83
N GLY A 36 -21.98 6.49 3.19
CA GLY A 36 -21.60 7.88 3.52
C GLY A 36 -20.49 8.48 2.65
N TYR A 37 -19.94 7.74 1.68
CA TYR A 37 -19.04 8.28 0.67
C TYR A 37 -19.80 8.82 -0.54
N PHE A 38 -19.33 9.94 -1.10
CA PHE A 38 -20.10 10.79 -2.01
C PHE A 38 -20.19 10.24 -3.44
N ALA A 39 -19.27 9.37 -3.85
CA ALA A 39 -19.16 8.90 -5.22
C ALA A 39 -20.01 7.66 -5.53
N GLY A 40 -20.62 7.03 -4.52
CA GLY A 40 -21.49 5.88 -4.71
C GLY A 40 -20.76 4.55 -4.98
N PRO A 41 -21.43 3.57 -5.62
CA PRO A 41 -20.83 2.36 -6.18
C PRO A 41 -19.60 2.64 -7.05
N TRP A 42 -18.63 1.70 -7.13
CA TRP A 42 -17.38 1.95 -7.85
C TRP A 42 -17.57 2.29 -9.34
N PRO A 43 -18.54 1.73 -10.10
CA PRO A 43 -18.71 2.10 -11.49
C PRO A 43 -19.16 3.56 -11.65
N GLU A 44 -20.04 4.02 -10.75
CA GLU A 44 -20.49 5.41 -10.72
C GLU A 44 -19.35 6.34 -10.32
N ALA A 45 -18.57 5.96 -9.30
CA ALA A 45 -17.41 6.72 -8.86
C ALA A 45 -16.38 6.91 -9.98
N LEU A 46 -16.05 5.84 -10.72
CA LEU A 46 -15.06 5.90 -11.80
C LEU A 46 -15.60 6.55 -13.09
N ARG A 47 -16.92 6.56 -13.30
CA ARG A 47 -17.55 7.21 -14.46
C ARG A 47 -17.77 8.71 -14.24
N ASN A 48 -18.24 9.10 -13.07
CA ASN A 48 -18.77 10.45 -12.84
C ASN A 48 -17.75 11.41 -12.23
N TYR A 49 -16.61 10.90 -11.76
CA TYR A 49 -15.57 11.71 -11.14
C TYR A 49 -14.21 11.48 -11.79
N THR A 50 -13.36 12.51 -11.71
CA THR A 50 -11.95 12.45 -12.07
C THR A 50 -11.12 12.15 -10.83
N TRP A 51 -10.13 11.28 -10.95
CA TRP A 51 -9.29 10.83 -9.84
C TRP A 51 -7.82 11.01 -10.18
N ASP A 52 -7.04 11.60 -9.27
CA ASP A 52 -5.58 11.60 -9.43
C ASP A 52 -4.99 10.26 -9.04
N ALA A 53 -5.61 9.57 -8.08
CA ALA A 53 -5.15 8.27 -7.63
C ALA A 53 -6.29 7.30 -7.28
N VAL A 54 -6.11 6.05 -7.67
CA VAL A 54 -6.99 4.94 -7.29
C VAL A 54 -6.15 3.82 -6.70
N THR A 55 -6.52 3.39 -5.50
CA THR A 55 -5.87 2.26 -4.81
C THR A 55 -6.79 1.04 -4.90
N LEU A 56 -6.23 -0.08 -5.33
CA LEU A 56 -6.87 -1.39 -5.34
C LEU A 56 -6.16 -2.29 -4.33
N GLN A 57 -6.92 -3.02 -3.52
CA GLN A 57 -6.41 -3.93 -2.51
C GLN A 57 -6.73 -5.38 -2.90
N PRO A 58 -5.73 -6.14 -3.38
CA PRO A 58 -5.83 -7.58 -3.56
C PRO A 58 -6.19 -8.30 -2.25
N PHE A 59 -7.02 -9.34 -2.34
CA PHE A 59 -7.40 -10.15 -1.20
C PHE A 59 -7.67 -11.60 -1.63
N THR A 60 -6.85 -12.53 -1.12
CA THR A 60 -7.02 -14.00 -1.17
C THR A 60 -7.21 -14.65 -2.55
N LYS A 61 -7.05 -13.92 -3.64
CA LYS A 61 -7.03 -14.46 -5.01
C LYS A 61 -5.60 -14.72 -5.48
N PRO A 62 -5.41 -15.70 -6.37
CA PRO A 62 -4.14 -15.86 -7.07
C PRO A 62 -3.89 -14.69 -8.03
N ILE A 63 -2.63 -14.56 -8.49
CA ILE A 63 -2.24 -13.53 -9.46
C ILE A 63 -2.92 -13.77 -10.81
N ALA A 64 -2.80 -15.00 -11.33
CA ALA A 64 -3.21 -15.37 -12.68
C ALA A 64 -4.65 -15.89 -12.76
N GLY A 65 -5.17 -15.96 -14.00
CA GLY A 65 -6.50 -16.48 -14.32
C GLY A 65 -7.54 -15.38 -14.56
N PRO A 66 -8.71 -15.72 -15.13
CA PRO A 66 -9.74 -14.76 -15.53
C PRO A 66 -10.38 -14.02 -14.35
N ASN A 67 -10.21 -14.54 -13.14
CA ASN A 67 -10.65 -13.95 -11.88
C ASN A 67 -9.49 -13.69 -10.91
N GLY A 68 -8.25 -13.75 -11.40
CA GLY A 68 -7.05 -13.43 -10.64
C GLY A 68 -6.89 -11.93 -10.44
N ASP A 69 -6.10 -11.54 -9.44
CA ASP A 69 -5.93 -10.14 -9.07
C ASP A 69 -5.28 -9.32 -10.20
N ALA A 70 -4.38 -9.92 -11.00
CA ALA A 70 -3.77 -9.20 -12.12
C ALA A 70 -4.81 -8.81 -13.19
N GLN A 71 -5.68 -9.75 -13.56
CA GLN A 71 -6.75 -9.50 -14.53
C GLN A 71 -7.72 -8.44 -13.99
N ARG A 72 -8.14 -8.56 -12.73
CA ARG A 72 -9.13 -7.62 -12.16
C ARG A 72 -8.58 -6.20 -12.03
N ILE A 73 -7.31 -6.04 -11.71
CA ILE A 73 -6.68 -4.70 -11.71
C ILE A 73 -6.71 -4.10 -13.13
N VAL A 74 -6.35 -4.88 -14.15
CA VAL A 74 -6.40 -4.44 -15.55
C VAL A 74 -7.83 -4.12 -15.99
N ASP A 75 -8.83 -4.89 -15.55
CA ASP A 75 -10.24 -4.63 -15.82
C ASP A 75 -10.69 -3.28 -15.23
N PHE A 76 -10.32 -2.97 -13.98
CA PHE A 76 -10.59 -1.67 -13.38
C PHE A 76 -9.92 -0.51 -14.14
N MET A 77 -8.68 -0.70 -14.59
CA MET A 77 -7.97 0.31 -15.41
C MET A 77 -8.68 0.55 -16.73
N ASN A 78 -9.06 -0.51 -17.44
CA ASN A 78 -9.80 -0.43 -18.70
C ASN A 78 -11.16 0.23 -18.52
N TYR A 79 -11.89 -0.13 -17.46
CA TYR A 79 -13.17 0.50 -17.13
C TYR A 79 -12.98 1.99 -16.85
N MET A 80 -12.04 2.35 -15.98
CA MET A 80 -11.77 3.73 -15.60
C MET A 80 -11.52 4.62 -16.83
N LYS A 81 -10.64 4.17 -17.72
CA LYS A 81 -10.30 4.85 -18.97
C LYS A 81 -11.50 4.96 -19.92
N SER A 82 -12.25 3.87 -20.12
CA SER A 82 -13.35 3.83 -21.08
C SER A 82 -14.61 4.56 -20.58
N ALA A 83 -14.91 4.48 -19.29
CA ALA A 83 -16.08 5.10 -18.69
C ALA A 83 -15.89 6.62 -18.52
N ASN A 84 -14.66 7.07 -18.27
CA ASN A 84 -14.32 8.48 -18.19
C ASN A 84 -12.89 8.74 -18.72
N PRO A 85 -12.73 9.21 -19.97
CA PRO A 85 -11.41 9.50 -20.54
C PRO A 85 -10.59 10.52 -19.74
N ALA A 86 -11.23 11.35 -18.90
CA ALA A 86 -10.50 12.23 -17.99
C ALA A 86 -9.64 11.44 -17.00
N ASN A 87 -9.95 10.19 -16.68
CA ASN A 87 -9.15 9.35 -15.79
C ASN A 87 -7.93 8.69 -16.46
N ALA A 88 -7.59 9.04 -17.71
CA ALA A 88 -6.38 8.52 -18.36
C ALA A 88 -5.08 8.89 -17.61
N HIS A 89 -5.08 9.98 -16.84
CA HIS A 89 -3.94 10.43 -16.03
C HIS A 89 -3.93 9.89 -14.59
N THR A 90 -4.94 9.10 -14.20
CA THR A 90 -5.04 8.56 -12.85
C THR A 90 -3.86 7.64 -12.56
N GLN A 91 -3.20 7.85 -11.42
CA GLN A 91 -2.19 6.93 -10.91
C GLN A 91 -2.88 5.77 -10.18
N VAL A 92 -2.71 4.55 -10.69
CA VAL A 92 -3.23 3.35 -10.03
C VAL A 92 -2.17 2.77 -9.09
N TYR A 93 -2.61 2.41 -7.88
CA TYR A 93 -1.79 1.79 -6.85
C TYR A 93 -2.34 0.44 -6.41
N ILE A 94 -1.46 -0.52 -6.20
CA ILE A 94 -1.75 -1.75 -5.46
C ILE A 94 -1.39 -1.52 -3.99
N LEU A 95 -2.34 -1.73 -3.08
CA LEU A 95 -2.03 -1.77 -1.65
C LEU A 95 -1.42 -3.13 -1.31
N ALA A 96 -0.12 -3.16 -1.06
CA ALA A 96 0.54 -4.34 -0.52
C ALA A 96 0.15 -4.52 0.94
N ARG A 97 -0.94 -5.25 1.17
CA ARG A 97 -1.48 -5.52 2.51
C ARG A 97 -0.56 -6.45 3.31
N TRP A 98 -0.88 -6.60 4.58
CA TRP A 98 -0.14 -7.41 5.56
C TRP A 98 -0.71 -8.84 5.71
N PRO A 99 0.10 -9.81 6.19
CA PRO A 99 -0.34 -11.11 6.66
C PRO A 99 -1.26 -11.01 7.90
N GLU A 100 -2.08 -12.03 8.09
CA GLU A 100 -2.81 -12.25 9.35
C GLU A 100 -1.86 -12.71 10.46
N THR A 101 -2.16 -12.37 11.72
CA THR A 101 -1.31 -12.75 12.86
C THR A 101 -1.22 -14.27 13.04
N GLY A 102 -2.30 -15.00 12.70
CA GLY A 102 -2.33 -16.46 12.68
C GLY A 102 -1.42 -17.10 11.62
N TRP A 103 -0.88 -16.33 10.68
CA TRP A 103 0.09 -16.79 9.69
C TRP A 103 1.54 -16.56 10.14
N PHE A 104 1.78 -15.91 11.27
CA PHE A 104 3.15 -15.73 11.78
C PHE A 104 3.74 -17.09 12.19
N SER A 105 4.99 -17.34 11.83
CA SER A 105 5.66 -18.59 12.21
C SER A 105 7.19 -18.44 12.23
N PRO A 106 7.79 -18.02 13.35
CA PRO A 106 7.16 -17.42 14.54
C PRO A 106 6.86 -15.91 14.43
N THR A 107 7.35 -15.22 13.39
CA THR A 107 7.27 -13.76 13.27
C THR A 107 6.47 -13.29 12.07
N TYR A 108 6.22 -11.97 12.02
CA TYR A 108 5.70 -11.32 10.82
C TYR A 108 6.65 -11.50 9.65
N ASN A 109 7.95 -11.31 9.87
CA ASN A 109 8.95 -11.43 8.81
C ASN A 109 8.99 -12.84 8.22
N ASP A 110 8.82 -13.89 9.03
CA ASP A 110 8.72 -15.28 8.53
C ASP A 110 7.45 -15.52 7.70
N ALA A 111 6.35 -14.83 8.03
CA ALA A 111 5.16 -14.87 7.18
C ALA A 111 5.40 -14.12 5.86
N TRP A 112 6.00 -12.95 5.95
CA TRP A 112 6.18 -12.00 4.86
C TRP A 112 7.20 -12.43 3.82
N SER A 113 8.26 -13.15 4.23
CA SER A 113 9.34 -13.61 3.35
C SER A 113 9.00 -14.87 2.57
N ARG A 114 7.87 -15.53 2.86
CA ARG A 114 7.47 -16.74 2.14
C ARG A 114 7.25 -16.48 0.64
N THR A 115 7.77 -17.39 -0.17
CA THR A 115 7.65 -17.34 -1.63
C THR A 115 6.25 -17.72 -2.08
N TYR A 116 5.62 -16.87 -2.88
CA TYR A 116 4.41 -17.20 -3.61
C TYR A 116 4.78 -17.98 -4.87
N THR A 117 4.19 -19.16 -5.09
CA THR A 117 4.51 -20.02 -6.24
C THR A 117 3.44 -20.01 -7.32
N GLY A 118 2.20 -19.63 -6.99
CA GLY A 118 1.06 -19.66 -7.91
C GLY A 118 0.57 -21.07 -8.22
N ALA A 119 1.03 -22.08 -7.49
CA ALA A 119 0.61 -23.46 -7.69
C ALA A 119 -0.90 -23.65 -7.40
N PRO A 120 -1.61 -24.52 -8.14
CA PRO A 120 -2.98 -24.88 -7.82
C PRO A 120 -3.11 -25.40 -6.38
N GLY A 121 -4.07 -24.87 -5.62
CA GLY A 121 -4.30 -25.27 -4.22
C GLY A 121 -3.32 -24.64 -3.21
N GLU A 122 -2.47 -23.71 -3.64
CA GLU A 122 -1.57 -22.98 -2.74
C GLU A 122 -2.33 -22.22 -1.63
N SER A 123 -1.73 -22.15 -0.44
CA SER A 123 -2.32 -21.48 0.72
C SER A 123 -2.59 -19.99 0.43
N VAL A 124 -3.80 -19.52 0.76
CA VAL A 124 -4.17 -18.09 0.66
C VAL A 124 -3.26 -17.18 1.50
N SER A 125 -2.57 -17.70 2.51
CA SER A 125 -1.58 -16.94 3.29
C SER A 125 -0.43 -16.40 2.43
N LEU A 126 -0.13 -17.09 1.32
CA LEU A 126 0.90 -16.67 0.38
C LEU A 126 0.47 -15.49 -0.51
N THR A 127 -0.80 -15.07 -0.47
CA THR A 127 -1.30 -13.84 -1.12
C THR A 127 -1.04 -12.56 -0.31
N ALA A 128 -0.27 -12.67 0.77
CA ALA A 128 0.08 -11.58 1.67
C ALA A 128 1.59 -11.56 1.98
N THR A 129 2.42 -11.82 0.98
CA THR A 129 3.88 -11.86 1.11
C THR A 129 4.53 -10.84 0.18
N ALA A 130 5.78 -10.46 0.45
CA ALA A 130 6.55 -9.61 -0.47
C ALA A 130 6.58 -10.22 -1.87
N SER A 131 6.85 -11.53 -1.95
CA SER A 131 6.93 -12.29 -3.18
C SER A 131 5.65 -12.20 -4.02
N PHE A 132 4.47 -12.27 -3.40
CA PHE A 132 3.20 -12.11 -4.11
C PHE A 132 3.05 -10.72 -4.71
N PHE A 133 3.31 -9.65 -3.94
CA PHE A 133 3.10 -8.30 -4.44
C PHE A 133 4.11 -7.89 -5.51
N ASP A 134 5.37 -8.34 -5.41
CA ASP A 134 6.39 -8.11 -6.44
C ASP A 134 6.01 -8.80 -7.76
N GLN A 135 5.53 -10.05 -7.68
CA GLN A 135 5.04 -10.78 -8.85
C GLN A 135 3.75 -10.19 -9.42
N LEU A 136 2.82 -9.76 -8.56
CA LEU A 136 1.56 -9.15 -8.99
C LEU A 136 1.82 -7.82 -9.71
N LEU A 137 2.68 -6.96 -9.16
CA LEU A 137 3.07 -5.71 -9.79
C LEU A 137 3.68 -5.95 -11.17
N THR A 138 4.56 -6.95 -11.29
CA THR A 138 5.16 -7.35 -12.57
C THR A 138 4.11 -7.82 -13.57
N ALA A 139 3.21 -8.71 -13.16
CA ALA A 139 2.15 -9.25 -14.01
C ALA A 139 1.18 -8.16 -14.48
N VAL A 140 0.76 -7.25 -13.60
CA VAL A 140 -0.12 -6.13 -13.95
C VAL A 140 0.57 -5.18 -14.92
N ARG A 141 1.84 -4.80 -14.68
CA ARG A 141 2.58 -3.90 -15.58
C ARG A 141 2.75 -4.48 -16.98
N ALA A 142 2.88 -5.80 -17.10
CA ALA A 142 2.96 -6.48 -18.38
C ALA A 142 1.64 -6.44 -19.18
N ALA A 143 0.50 -6.34 -18.49
CA ALA A 143 -0.84 -6.44 -19.09
C ALA A 143 -1.65 -5.13 -19.09
N GLN A 144 -1.21 -4.10 -18.36
CA GLN A 144 -1.92 -2.82 -18.25
C GLN A 144 -2.03 -2.09 -19.62
N PRO A 145 -3.03 -1.21 -19.77
CA PRO A 145 -3.11 -0.31 -20.92
C PRO A 145 -1.84 0.54 -21.06
N GLN A 146 -1.24 0.53 -22.25
CA GLN A 146 0.07 1.17 -22.51
C GLN A 146 0.03 2.70 -22.46
N ASP A 147 -1.15 3.30 -22.55
CA ASP A 147 -1.39 4.74 -22.50
C ASP A 147 -1.84 5.25 -21.13
N MET A 148 -1.83 4.40 -20.10
CA MET A 148 -1.98 4.80 -18.71
C MET A 148 -0.64 4.83 -17.99
N LYS A 149 -0.58 5.57 -16.87
CA LYS A 149 0.59 5.56 -16.00
C LYS A 149 0.89 4.14 -15.51
N PRO A 150 2.17 3.74 -15.37
CA PRO A 150 2.51 2.45 -14.79
C PRO A 150 1.90 2.28 -13.40
N VAL A 151 1.28 1.12 -13.13
CA VAL A 151 0.80 0.79 -11.79
C VAL A 151 1.95 0.86 -10.79
N LEU A 152 1.70 1.46 -9.62
CA LEU A 152 2.64 1.58 -8.51
C LEU A 152 2.12 0.79 -7.29
N LEU A 153 2.91 0.74 -6.23
CA LEU A 153 2.62 -0.02 -5.02
C LEU A 153 2.68 0.89 -3.79
N ILE A 154 1.71 0.74 -2.89
CA ILE A 154 1.74 1.31 -1.54
C ILE A 154 2.28 0.22 -0.61
N PRO A 155 3.51 0.37 -0.07
CA PRO A 155 4.26 -0.75 0.53
C PRO A 155 3.93 -0.98 2.01
N ALA A 156 2.66 -0.96 2.41
CA ALA A 156 2.27 -1.07 3.82
C ALA A 156 2.81 -2.35 4.50
N GLY A 157 2.70 -3.51 3.84
CA GLY A 157 3.23 -4.78 4.34
C GLY A 157 4.76 -4.80 4.46
N HIS A 158 5.48 -4.10 3.58
CA HIS A 158 6.94 -3.96 3.66
C HIS A 158 7.34 -3.04 4.81
N VAL A 159 6.58 -1.96 5.04
CA VAL A 159 6.80 -1.06 6.19
C VAL A 159 6.61 -1.83 7.49
N ILE A 160 5.56 -2.63 7.62
CA ILE A 160 5.32 -3.45 8.81
C ILE A 160 6.44 -4.49 8.98
N ALA A 161 6.94 -5.09 7.91
CA ALA A 161 8.10 -6.00 7.98
C ALA A 161 9.34 -5.32 8.58
N GLU A 162 9.66 -4.11 8.12
CA GLU A 162 10.77 -3.32 8.65
C GLU A 162 10.54 -2.87 10.10
N ILE A 163 9.29 -2.53 10.47
CA ILE A 163 8.94 -2.24 11.87
C ILE A 163 9.18 -3.48 12.73
N ASP A 164 8.76 -4.67 12.31
CA ASP A 164 8.98 -5.92 13.08
C ASP A 164 10.48 -6.20 13.25
N ARG A 165 11.27 -5.98 12.19
CA ARG A 165 12.74 -6.11 12.25
C ARG A 165 13.35 -5.14 13.26
N ARG A 166 12.96 -3.87 13.23
CA ARG A 166 13.47 -2.83 14.15
C ARG A 166 13.02 -3.06 15.59
N ALA A 167 11.75 -3.41 15.79
CA ALA A 167 11.17 -3.71 17.09
C ALA A 167 11.91 -4.85 17.79
N ARG A 168 12.14 -5.96 17.06
CA ARG A 168 12.87 -7.13 17.56
C ARG A 168 14.35 -6.86 17.82
N ALA A 169 14.93 -5.89 17.11
CA ALA A 169 16.28 -5.39 17.37
C ALA A 169 16.36 -4.38 18.54
N GLY A 170 15.24 -4.12 19.23
CA GLY A 170 15.18 -3.15 20.34
C GLY A 170 15.24 -1.68 19.92
N GLN A 171 15.03 -1.39 18.63
CA GLN A 171 15.21 -0.05 18.06
C GLN A 171 13.96 0.83 18.16
N LEU A 172 12.83 0.28 18.62
CA LEU A 172 11.54 0.99 18.73
C LEU A 172 11.04 1.08 20.18
N GLY A 173 11.96 1.06 21.15
CA GLY A 173 11.66 1.24 22.56
C GLY A 173 10.65 0.22 23.09
N VAL A 174 9.46 0.70 23.45
CA VAL A 174 8.38 -0.13 24.03
C VAL A 174 7.73 -1.08 23.01
N LEU A 175 7.91 -0.84 21.70
CA LEU A 175 7.39 -1.73 20.67
C LEU A 175 8.39 -2.88 20.42
N SER A 176 8.07 -4.07 20.91
CA SER A 176 8.94 -5.27 20.82
C SER A 176 8.66 -6.16 19.59
N ASN A 177 7.46 -6.09 19.03
CA ASN A 177 7.08 -6.75 17.77
C ASN A 177 5.81 -6.12 17.18
N VAL A 178 5.46 -6.47 15.94
CA VAL A 178 4.30 -5.87 15.23
C VAL A 178 2.94 -6.43 15.60
N ALA A 179 2.82 -7.45 16.45
CA ALA A 179 1.50 -7.92 16.88
C ALA A 179 0.70 -6.79 17.56
N ALA A 180 1.38 -5.85 18.23
CA ALA A 180 0.76 -4.68 18.83
C ALA A 180 0.20 -3.66 17.81
N LEU A 181 0.50 -3.79 16.53
CA LEU A 181 -0.12 -2.97 15.47
C LEU A 181 -1.54 -3.46 15.12
N TYR A 182 -1.88 -4.69 15.51
CA TYR A 182 -3.16 -5.32 15.22
C TYR A 182 -4.15 -5.15 16.39
N ARG A 183 -5.43 -5.00 16.08
CA ARG A 183 -6.50 -5.06 17.09
C ARG A 183 -7.14 -6.45 17.19
N ASP A 184 -7.06 -7.22 16.11
CA ASP A 184 -7.54 -8.59 16.00
C ASP A 184 -6.63 -9.36 15.03
N TYR A 185 -7.03 -10.54 14.55
CA TYR A 185 -6.14 -11.39 13.76
C TYR A 185 -5.75 -10.81 12.39
N ILE A 186 -6.47 -9.81 11.86
CA ILE A 186 -6.22 -9.24 10.52
C ILE A 186 -6.29 -7.72 10.47
N HIS A 187 -7.13 -7.09 11.29
CA HIS A 187 -7.32 -5.65 11.27
C HIS A 187 -6.27 -4.94 12.12
N GLN A 188 -5.79 -3.81 11.58
CA GLN A 188 -4.90 -2.93 12.32
C GLN A 188 -5.67 -2.19 13.43
N GLY A 189 -5.01 -2.03 14.57
CA GLY A 189 -5.37 -1.04 15.58
C GLY A 189 -4.90 0.35 15.16
N GLU A 190 -5.07 1.34 16.03
CA GLU A 190 -4.83 2.75 15.67
C GLU A 190 -3.38 3.02 15.24
N VAL A 191 -2.39 2.42 15.91
CA VAL A 191 -0.97 2.57 15.55
C VAL A 191 -0.70 1.97 14.16
N GLY A 192 -1.23 0.77 13.87
CA GLY A 192 -1.08 0.14 12.56
C GLY A 192 -1.81 0.89 11.44
N SER A 193 -2.99 1.45 11.73
CA SER A 193 -3.70 2.34 10.83
C SER A 193 -2.93 3.64 10.56
N PHE A 194 -2.31 4.23 11.59
CA PHE A 194 -1.43 5.40 11.45
C PHE A 194 -0.23 5.10 10.54
N VAL A 195 0.45 3.96 10.76
CA VAL A 195 1.56 3.51 9.90
C VAL A 195 1.10 3.35 8.46
N THR A 196 -0.05 2.71 8.23
CA THR A 196 -0.59 2.49 6.88
C THR A 196 -0.96 3.82 6.20
N ALA A 197 -1.66 4.71 6.91
CA ALA A 197 -2.03 6.02 6.39
C ALA A 197 -0.80 6.90 6.10
N THR A 198 0.21 6.85 6.97
CA THR A 198 1.49 7.55 6.76
C THR A 198 2.24 6.98 5.55
N THR A 199 2.16 5.66 5.33
CA THR A 199 2.72 5.02 4.12
C THR A 199 2.00 5.49 2.86
N MET A 200 0.66 5.53 2.89
CA MET A 200 -0.14 6.07 1.80
C MET A 200 0.23 7.53 1.51
N TYR A 201 0.32 8.38 2.53
CA TYR A 201 0.76 9.76 2.39
C TYR A 201 2.14 9.85 1.73
N ALA A 202 3.15 9.17 2.28
CA ALA A 202 4.52 9.22 1.76
C ALA A 202 4.60 8.75 0.31
N THR A 203 3.82 7.73 -0.08
CA THR A 203 3.74 7.26 -1.47
C THR A 203 3.02 8.23 -2.38
N PHE A 204 1.86 8.78 -1.99
CA PHE A 204 1.08 9.66 -2.86
C PHE A 204 1.78 10.99 -3.14
N PHE A 205 2.46 11.55 -2.14
CA PHE A 205 3.08 12.87 -2.28
C PHE A 205 4.58 12.81 -2.53
N GLY A 206 5.21 11.65 -2.34
CA GLY A 206 6.67 11.56 -2.34
C GLY A 206 7.30 12.45 -1.27
N GLN A 207 6.62 12.67 -0.14
CA GLN A 207 7.05 13.55 0.94
C GLN A 207 7.50 12.75 2.16
N ASP A 208 8.52 13.28 2.85
CA ASP A 208 9.03 12.72 4.11
C ASP A 208 8.04 13.01 5.24
N PRO A 209 7.36 12.00 5.82
CA PRO A 209 6.46 12.21 6.93
C PRO A 209 7.15 12.46 8.27
N THR A 210 8.49 12.40 8.34
CA THR A 210 9.23 12.49 9.61
C THR A 210 9.02 13.83 10.30
N GLY A 211 8.50 13.78 11.53
CA GLY A 211 8.24 14.96 12.34
C GLY A 211 6.93 15.67 12.01
N MET A 212 6.14 15.16 11.06
CA MET A 212 4.80 15.69 10.82
C MET A 212 3.90 15.47 12.04
N PRO A 213 2.99 16.42 12.34
CA PRO A 213 2.03 16.25 13.42
C PRO A 213 1.09 15.07 13.13
N VAL A 214 0.76 14.31 14.16
CA VAL A 214 -0.25 13.25 14.07
C VAL A 214 -1.63 13.89 13.96
N PRO A 215 -2.45 13.57 12.94
CA PRO A 215 -3.81 14.09 12.84
C PRO A 215 -4.70 13.56 13.97
N SER A 216 -4.79 14.27 15.09
CA SER A 216 -5.46 13.82 16.32
C SER A 216 -6.95 13.48 16.15
N GLN A 217 -7.61 14.07 15.15
CA GLN A 217 -9.01 13.75 14.79
C GLN A 217 -9.16 12.32 14.25
N HIS A 218 -8.10 11.77 13.64
CA HIS A 218 -8.09 10.42 13.07
C HIS A 218 -7.30 9.42 13.92
N PHE A 219 -6.29 9.90 14.66
CA PHE A 219 -5.40 9.08 15.49
C PHE A 219 -5.22 9.70 16.90
N PRO A 220 -6.30 9.80 17.70
CA PRO A 220 -6.27 10.46 19.00
C PRO A 220 -5.34 9.77 20.02
N ASN A 221 -5.31 8.43 20.07
CA ASN A 221 -4.44 7.70 20.99
C ASN A 221 -2.97 7.76 20.55
N VAL A 222 -2.69 7.72 19.24
CA VAL A 222 -1.33 7.93 18.74
C VAL A 222 -0.85 9.34 19.07
N SER A 223 -1.71 10.34 18.89
CA SER A 223 -1.37 11.74 19.16
C SER A 223 -1.20 12.06 20.64
N ALA A 224 -1.99 11.46 21.53
CA ALA A 224 -2.02 11.82 22.94
C ALA A 224 -1.14 10.91 23.82
N ASN A 225 -1.01 9.64 23.47
CA ASN A 225 -0.51 8.62 24.40
C ASN A 225 0.78 7.93 23.93
N LEU A 226 1.12 7.99 22.64
CA LEU A 226 2.33 7.36 22.13
C LEU A 226 3.54 8.28 22.32
N ASP A 227 4.67 7.71 22.74
CA ASP A 227 5.93 8.45 22.87
C ASP A 227 6.26 9.16 21.53
N PRO A 228 6.44 10.50 21.51
CA PRO A 228 6.81 11.24 20.31
C PRO A 228 8.06 10.69 19.61
N ALA A 229 9.02 10.12 20.34
CA ALA A 229 10.19 9.47 19.77
C ALA A 229 9.82 8.20 18.99
N LEU A 230 8.87 7.40 19.49
CA LEU A 230 8.34 6.25 18.79
C LEU A 230 7.53 6.67 17.55
N VAL A 231 6.68 7.70 17.65
CA VAL A 231 5.96 8.26 16.49
C VAL A 231 6.93 8.66 15.38
N ARG A 232 7.98 9.41 15.73
CA ARG A 232 9.03 9.82 14.78
C ARG A 232 9.74 8.61 14.18
N ALA A 233 10.10 7.60 14.98
CA ALA A 233 10.76 6.39 14.49
C ALA A 233 9.88 5.58 13.52
N LEU A 234 8.56 5.56 13.74
CA LEU A 234 7.61 4.96 12.79
C LEU A 234 7.55 5.73 11.46
N GLN A 235 7.47 7.06 11.51
CA GLN A 235 7.51 7.92 10.31
C GLN A 235 8.83 7.76 9.54
N GLU A 236 9.97 7.73 10.23
CA GLU A 236 11.28 7.47 9.62
C GLU A 236 11.35 6.09 8.96
N THR A 237 10.73 5.09 9.59
CA THR A 237 10.65 3.73 9.04
C THR A 237 9.84 3.71 7.74
N VAL A 238 8.67 4.36 7.74
CA VAL A 238 7.85 4.56 6.54
C VAL A 238 8.68 5.20 5.42
N TRP A 239 9.33 6.33 5.72
CA TRP A 239 10.08 7.08 4.72
C TRP A 239 11.27 6.31 4.16
N SER A 240 11.95 5.55 5.02
CA SER A 240 13.00 4.65 4.61
C SER A 240 12.47 3.67 3.56
N VAL A 241 11.45 2.88 3.90
CA VAL A 241 10.94 1.83 2.99
C VAL A 241 10.42 2.40 1.68
N VAL A 242 9.63 3.49 1.73
CA VAL A 242 9.04 4.09 0.52
C VAL A 242 10.11 4.54 -0.48
N ARG A 243 11.24 5.08 -0.01
CA ARG A 243 12.35 5.51 -0.87
C ARG A 243 13.27 4.37 -1.32
N TRP A 244 13.30 3.25 -0.61
CA TRP A 244 14.13 2.08 -0.97
C TRP A 244 13.52 1.22 -2.08
N MET A 245 12.29 1.54 -2.50
CA MET A 245 11.55 0.81 -3.52
C MET A 245 11.10 1.72 -4.68
N PRO A 246 11.98 2.56 -5.25
CA PRO A 246 11.59 3.60 -6.21
C PRO A 246 10.85 3.06 -7.43
N ASP A 247 11.27 1.89 -7.94
CA ASP A 247 10.63 1.23 -9.07
C ASP A 247 9.19 0.80 -8.77
N ALA A 248 8.90 0.49 -7.49
CA ALA A 248 7.58 0.04 -7.06
C ALA A 248 6.70 1.22 -6.61
N THR A 249 7.25 2.17 -5.85
CA THR A 249 6.48 3.27 -5.22
C THR A 249 6.39 4.51 -6.09
N GLY A 250 7.27 4.67 -7.08
CA GLY A 250 7.40 5.91 -7.86
C GLY A 250 8.07 7.06 -7.10
N VAL A 251 8.51 6.84 -5.84
CA VAL A 251 9.19 7.85 -5.03
C VAL A 251 10.71 7.73 -5.25
N PRO A 252 11.39 8.78 -5.75
CA PRO A 252 12.82 8.71 -6.07
C PRO A 252 13.71 8.37 -4.86
N GLU A 253 14.84 7.70 -5.11
CA GLU A 253 15.89 7.55 -4.10
C GLU A 253 16.45 8.93 -3.70
N PRO A 254 16.98 9.09 -2.47
CA PRO A 254 17.71 10.29 -2.06
C PRO A 254 19.00 10.43 -2.87
N GLY A 255 18.87 11.04 -4.04
CA GLY A 255 19.89 11.18 -5.07
C GLY A 255 19.30 11.45 -6.47
N GLY A 256 18.06 11.02 -6.72
CA GLY A 256 17.39 11.16 -8.02
C GLY A 256 17.01 12.59 -8.41
N LEU A 257 16.92 13.50 -7.43
CA LEU A 257 16.71 14.94 -7.67
C LEU A 257 18.01 15.75 -7.74
N ALA A 258 19.15 15.17 -7.31
CA ALA A 258 20.46 15.83 -7.31
C ALA A 258 21.39 15.35 -8.45
N ALA A 259 21.10 14.21 -9.10
CA ALA A 259 21.99 13.63 -10.12
C ALA A 259 21.98 14.33 -11.49
N VAL A 260 21.31 15.48 -11.64
CA VAL A 260 21.56 16.39 -12.78
C VAL A 260 22.75 17.33 -12.50
N LEU A 261 23.23 17.44 -11.25
CA LEU A 261 24.38 18.26 -10.90
C LEU A 261 25.24 17.57 -9.84
N LEU A 262 26.38 17.04 -10.30
CA LEU A 262 27.61 16.66 -9.58
C LEU A 262 27.97 15.18 -9.65
N LEU A 263 28.85 14.88 -10.62
CA LEU A 263 29.73 13.72 -10.63
C LEU A 263 30.62 13.73 -9.38
N GLY A 264 30.74 12.55 -8.77
CA GLY A 264 31.82 12.22 -7.85
C GLY A 264 31.41 12.26 -6.38
N LEU A 265 31.09 11.09 -5.83
CA LEU A 265 31.76 10.51 -4.65
C LEU A 265 31.13 9.15 -4.36
N ALA A 266 31.99 8.15 -4.17
CA ALA A 266 31.61 6.76 -3.90
C ALA A 266 30.93 6.64 -2.54
N GLY A 267 29.59 6.65 -2.54
CA GLY A 267 28.77 6.28 -1.38
C GLY A 267 28.61 4.76 -1.32
N ARG A 268 28.90 4.17 -0.15
CA ARG A 268 28.53 2.78 0.16
C ARG A 268 27.05 2.57 -0.18
N ARG A 269 26.77 1.75 -1.20
CA ARG A 269 25.41 1.28 -1.49
C ARG A 269 24.92 0.51 -0.26
N ARG A 270 23.96 1.06 0.48
CA ARG A 270 23.16 0.27 1.42
C ARG A 270 22.36 -0.71 0.55
N THR A 271 22.53 -1.99 0.83
CA THR A 271 21.86 -3.07 0.10
C THR A 271 20.36 -3.04 0.41
N ARG A 272 19.51 -3.32 -0.60
CA ARG A 272 18.07 -3.58 -0.39
C ARG A 272 17.91 -4.51 0.82
N PRO A 273 16.95 -4.25 1.73
CA PRO A 273 16.51 -5.27 2.67
C PRO A 273 16.10 -6.50 1.86
N VAL A 274 16.92 -7.55 1.90
CA VAL A 274 16.55 -8.82 1.31
C VAL A 274 15.75 -9.54 2.38
N TYR A 275 14.43 -9.63 2.17
CA TYR A 275 13.58 -10.51 2.95
C TYR A 275 13.93 -11.94 2.54
N ARG A 276 14.90 -12.57 3.23
CA ARG A 276 15.17 -14.01 3.16
C ARG A 276 14.43 -14.70 4.28
#